data_AF-Q1MSF9-F1
#
_entry.id   AF-Q1MSF9-F1
#
_cell.length_a   1.000
_cell.length_b   1.000
_cell.length_c   1.000
_cell.angle_alpha   90.00
_cell.angle_beta   90.00
_cell.angle_gamma   90.00
#
_symmetry.space_group_name_H-M   'P 1'
#
loop_
_entity.id
_entity.type
_entity.pdbx_description
1 polymer ?
#
loop_
_entity_poly.entity_id
_entity_poly.type
_entity_poly.pdbx_seq_one_letter_code
_entity_poly.pdbx_strand_id
1 'polypeptide(L)'
;MALLNLYEGNSSNVLSMSIKQIVTMAGDGNLKDNNTTSLELRQFLSKIQTKYFSLYIKDCLESSFDNSGFVLQDITNELGRRLGYNVKNGLYRGKKKRYWF
;
A
#
# COMPACT_ATOMS: atom_id res chain seq x y z
N MET A 1 -12.48 -4.39 -7.57
CA MET A 1 -11.32 -3.62 -7.10
C MET A 1 -11.57 -2.17 -7.48
N ALA A 2 -12.11 -1.40 -6.54
CA ALA A 2 -12.58 -0.04 -6.78
C ALA A 2 -11.45 0.93 -7.16
N LEU A 3 -10.33 0.91 -6.43
CA LEU A 3 -9.15 1.73 -6.72
C LEU A 3 -8.56 1.40 -8.10
N LEU A 4 -8.42 0.12 -8.45
CA LEU A 4 -7.84 -0.25 -9.75
C LEU A 4 -8.73 0.16 -10.91
N ASN A 5 -10.05 -0.02 -10.79
CA ASN A 5 -11.00 0.44 -11.80
C ASN A 5 -10.91 1.97 -11.99
N LEU A 6 -10.78 2.72 -10.90
CA LEU A 6 -10.62 4.17 -10.95
C LEU A 6 -9.27 4.59 -11.55
N TYR A 7 -8.20 3.85 -11.24
CA TYR A 7 -6.89 4.08 -11.85
C TYR A 7 -6.89 3.82 -13.36
N GLU A 8 -7.59 2.78 -13.82
CA GLU A 8 -7.72 2.46 -15.25
C GLU A 8 -8.57 3.49 -16.00
N GLY A 9 -9.62 4.03 -15.37
CA GLY A 9 -10.46 5.07 -15.96
C GLY A 9 -9.87 6.49 -15.88
N ASN A 10 -9.07 6.80 -14.86
CA ASN A 10 -8.51 8.13 -14.63
C ASN A 10 -7.19 8.11 -13.83
N SER A 11 -6.14 7.56 -14.45
CA SER A 11 -4.84 7.37 -13.80
C SER A 11 -4.22 8.67 -13.28
N SER A 12 -4.31 9.77 -14.05
CA SER A 12 -3.68 11.04 -13.69
C SER A 12 -4.27 11.64 -12.42
N ASN A 13 -5.59 11.55 -12.24
CA ASN A 13 -6.25 12.05 -11.04
C ASN A 13 -5.85 11.21 -9.81
N VAL A 14 -5.90 9.88 -9.92
CA VAL A 14 -5.51 8.99 -8.82
C VAL A 14 -4.04 9.21 -8.41
N LEU A 15 -3.14 9.42 -9.38
CA LEU A 15 -1.72 9.67 -9.10
C LEU A 15 -1.46 11.00 -8.40
N SER A 16 -2.36 11.98 -8.55
CA SER A 16 -2.26 13.29 -7.89
C SER A 16 -2.79 13.30 -6.45
N MET A 17 -3.47 12.24 -6.02
CA MET A 17 -4.01 12.11 -4.67
C MET A 17 -2.92 11.76 -3.67
N SER A 18 -3.16 12.14 -2.41
CA SER A 18 -2.34 11.66 -1.29
C SER A 18 -2.46 10.15 -1.11
N ILE A 19 -1.41 9.51 -0.59
CA ILE A 19 -1.44 8.06 -0.39
C ILE A 19 -2.54 7.61 0.59
N LYS A 20 -2.92 8.47 1.55
CA LYS A 20 -4.05 8.23 2.46
C LYS A 20 -5.40 8.12 1.72
N GLN A 21 -5.64 9.01 0.76
CA GLN A 21 -6.85 8.97 -0.07
C GLN A 21 -6.88 7.71 -0.94
N ILE A 22 -5.74 7.36 -1.53
CA ILE A 22 -5.58 6.13 -2.33
C ILE A 22 -5.94 4.89 -1.49
N VAL A 23 -5.45 4.81 -0.24
CA VAL A 23 -5.79 3.70 0.67
C VAL A 23 -7.28 3.69 1.00
N THR A 24 -7.89 4.86 1.24
CA THR A 24 -9.31 4.97 1.55
C THR A 24 -10.20 4.52 0.39
N MET A 25 -9.73 4.68 -0.85
CA MET A 25 -10.40 4.22 -2.07
C MET A 25 -10.22 2.72 -2.36
N ALA A 26 -9.24 2.08 -1.72
CA ALA A 26 -9.01 0.65 -1.84
C ALA A 26 -9.94 -0.11 -0.88
N GLY A 27 -10.68 -1.10 -1.38
CA GLY A 27 -11.55 -1.97 -0.58
C GLY A 27 -12.40 -1.24 0.47
N ASP A 28 -12.14 -1.53 1.75
CA ASP A 28 -12.80 -0.96 2.94
C ASP A 28 -12.00 0.15 3.62
N GLY A 29 -10.92 0.62 3.01
CA GLY A 29 -10.02 1.64 3.56
C GLY A 29 -9.12 1.15 4.70
N ASN A 30 -9.27 -0.10 5.15
CA ASN A 30 -8.51 -0.63 6.28
C ASN A 30 -7.46 -1.64 5.79
N LEU A 31 -6.19 -1.43 6.14
CA LEU A 31 -5.12 -2.37 5.83
C LEU A 31 -5.09 -3.50 6.87
N LYS A 32 -5.43 -4.72 6.42
CA LYS A 32 -5.40 -5.95 7.22
C LYS A 32 -4.66 -7.05 6.46
N ASP A 33 -4.19 -8.05 7.19
CA ASP A 33 -3.50 -9.18 6.58
C ASP A 33 -4.43 -9.92 5.61
N ASN A 34 -3.99 -10.06 4.36
CA ASN A 34 -4.67 -10.79 3.27
C ASN A 34 -6.09 -10.28 2.95
N ASN A 35 -6.42 -9.02 3.24
CA ASN A 35 -7.71 -8.46 2.85
C ASN A 35 -7.66 -7.80 1.46
N THR A 36 -8.84 -7.51 0.91
CA THR A 36 -9.00 -6.90 -0.42
C THR A 36 -8.23 -5.59 -0.53
N THR A 37 -8.31 -4.72 0.47
CA THR A 37 -7.62 -3.42 0.53
C THR A 37 -6.10 -3.56 0.38
N SER A 38 -5.49 -4.52 1.11
CA SER A 38 -4.06 -4.80 1.02
C SER A 38 -3.61 -5.29 -0.35
N LEU A 39 -4.40 -6.19 -0.96
CA LEU A 39 -4.11 -6.78 -2.26
C LEU A 39 -4.23 -5.71 -3.36
N GLU A 40 -5.29 -4.92 -3.28
CA GLU A 40 -5.59 -3.85 -4.22
C GLU A 40 -4.53 -2.74 -4.19
N LEU A 41 -4.12 -2.30 -2.99
CA LEU A 41 -3.02 -1.34 -2.83
C LEU A 41 -1.73 -1.87 -3.46
N ARG A 42 -1.35 -3.12 -3.18
CA ARG A 42 -0.13 -3.73 -3.75
C ARG A 42 -0.18 -3.83 -5.27
N GLN A 43 -1.34 -4.17 -5.82
CA GLN A 43 -1.53 -4.19 -7.28
C GLN A 43 -1.42 -2.79 -7.88
N PHE A 44 -1.98 -1.76 -7.23
CA PHE A 44 -1.79 -0.38 -7.65
C PHE A 44 -0.30 0.00 -7.65
N LEU A 45 0.42 -0.27 -6.54
CA LEU A 45 1.85 0.01 -6.43
C LEU A 45 2.68 -0.71 -7.50
N SER A 46 2.28 -1.93 -7.91
CA SER A 46 2.95 -2.66 -9.00
C SER A 46 2.77 -2.02 -10.38
N LYS A 47 1.69 -1.27 -10.60
CA LYS A 47 1.38 -0.62 -11.90
C LYS A 47 2.02 0.76 -12.06
N ILE A 48 2.22 1.51 -10.96
CA ILE A 48 2.66 2.91 -11.05
C ILE A 48 4.16 3.06 -11.34
N GLN A 49 4.57 4.22 -11.87
CA GLN A 49 5.99 4.52 -12.12
C GLN A 49 6.73 4.84 -10.81
N THR A 50 8.01 4.49 -10.73
CA THR A 50 8.85 4.67 -9.52
C THR A 50 8.92 6.13 -9.05
N LYS A 51 8.76 7.09 -9.95
CA LYS A 51 8.77 8.54 -9.63
C LYS A 51 7.72 8.97 -8.61
N TYR A 52 6.61 8.23 -8.48
CA TYR A 52 5.55 8.54 -7.52
C TYR A 52 5.85 8.02 -6.11
N PHE A 53 6.79 7.08 -5.95
CA PHE A 53 7.11 6.54 -4.64
C PHE A 53 7.76 7.57 -3.72
N SER A 54 8.57 8.50 -4.23
CA SER A 54 9.16 9.55 -3.39
C SER A 54 8.08 10.42 -2.74
N LEU A 55 7.04 10.77 -3.49
CA LEU A 55 5.88 11.50 -2.99
C LEU A 55 5.15 10.71 -1.90
N TYR A 56 4.80 9.44 -2.17
CA TYR A 56 4.04 8.63 -1.22
C TYR A 56 4.83 8.24 0.04
N ILE A 57 6.15 8.04 -0.08
CA ILE A 57 7.03 7.85 1.07
C ILE A 57 7.06 9.11 1.92
N LYS A 58 7.18 10.29 1.29
CA LYS A 58 7.15 11.57 2.00
C LYS A 58 5.83 11.75 2.74
N ASP A 59 4.69 11.45 2.11
CA ASP A 59 3.38 11.47 2.78
C ASP A 59 3.35 10.55 4.01
N CYS A 60 3.90 9.33 3.91
CA CYS A 60 3.92 8.39 5.03
C CYS A 60 4.78 8.87 6.21
N LEU A 61 5.89 9.56 5.92
CA LEU A 61 6.87 9.99 6.93
C LEU A 61 6.51 11.35 7.55
N GLU A 62 6.06 12.31 6.75
CA GLU A 62 5.78 13.68 7.20
C GLU A 62 4.33 13.87 7.65
N SER A 63 3.39 13.18 7.00
CA SER A 63 1.95 13.29 7.28
C SER A 63 1.40 11.98 7.83
N SER A 64 2.03 11.47 8.90
CA SER A 64 1.68 10.18 9.48
C SER A 64 0.16 10.08 9.73
N PHE A 65 -0.42 8.99 9.24
CA PHE A 65 -1.84 8.67 9.36
C PHE A 65 -1.98 7.21 9.81
N ASP A 66 -3.19 6.82 10.22
CA ASP A 66 -3.42 5.42 10.61
C ASP A 66 -3.10 4.48 9.44
N ASN A 67 -2.24 3.48 9.70
CA ASN A 67 -1.67 2.56 8.70
C ASN A 67 -0.55 3.11 7.79
N SER A 68 -0.03 4.32 8.00
CA SER A 68 1.10 4.87 7.22
C SER A 68 2.32 3.94 7.21
N GLY A 69 2.63 3.29 8.33
CA GLY A 69 3.69 2.30 8.43
C GLY A 69 3.46 1.04 7.57
N PHE A 70 2.21 0.60 7.43
CA PHE A 70 1.87 -0.55 6.57
C PHE A 70 1.99 -0.20 5.09
N VAL A 71 1.59 1.01 4.72
CA VAL A 71 1.79 1.54 3.37
C VAL A 71 3.27 1.65 3.05
N LEU A 72 4.07 2.22 3.95
CA LEU A 72 5.52 2.33 3.79
C LEU A 72 6.18 0.96 3.61
N GLN A 73 5.73 -0.05 4.37
CA GLN A 73 6.18 -1.44 4.20
C GLN A 73 5.88 -1.95 2.79
N ASP A 74 4.67 -1.75 2.25
CA ASP A 74 4.34 -2.21 0.90
C ASP A 74 5.09 -1.46 -0.20
N ILE A 75 5.32 -0.14 -0.05
CA ILE A 75 6.15 0.63 -0.98
C ILE A 75 7.59 0.11 -0.96
N THR A 76 8.15 -0.15 0.23
CA THR A 76 9.50 -0.71 0.38
C THR A 76 9.59 -2.09 -0.25
N ASN A 77 8.56 -2.92 -0.07
CA ASN A 77 8.50 -4.24 -0.68
C ASN A 77 8.50 -4.16 -2.20
N GLU A 78 7.73 -3.23 -2.76
CA GLU A 78 7.64 -3.02 -4.21
C GLU A 78 8.94 -2.48 -4.79
N LEU A 79 9.61 -1.55 -4.10
CA LEU A 79 10.96 -1.10 -4.46
C LEU A 79 11.96 -2.26 -4.48
N GLY A 80 11.92 -3.14 -3.48
CA GLY A 80 12.77 -4.33 -3.45
C GLY A 80 12.52 -5.26 -4.65
N ARG A 81 11.27 -5.47 -5.05
CA ARG A 81 10.95 -6.26 -6.26
C ARG A 81 11.49 -5.62 -7.54
N ARG A 82 11.37 -4.29 -7.67
CA ARG A 82 11.89 -3.55 -8.83
C ARG A 82 13.41 -3.57 -8.92
N LEU A 83 14.09 -3.70 -7.78
CA LEU A 83 15.53 -3.92 -7.71
C LEU A 83 15.93 -5.38 -8.00
N GLY A 84 14.99 -6.27 -8.31
CA GLY A 84 15.24 -7.67 -8.65
C GLY A 84 15.27 -8.64 -7.47
N TYR A 85 14.94 -8.19 -6.25
CA TYR A 85 14.88 -9.07 -5.09
C TYR A 85 13.56 -9.86 -5.04
N ASN A 86 13.63 -11.09 -4.52
CA ASN A 86 12.44 -11.87 -4.20
C ASN A 86 11.86 -11.44 -2.84
N VAL A 87 10.89 -10.53 -2.86
CA VAL A 87 10.31 -9.94 -1.64
C VAL A 87 9.01 -10.62 -1.23
N LYS A 88 9.01 -11.18 -0.02
CA LYS A 88 7.82 -11.70 0.66
C LYS A 88 7.12 -10.61 1.46
N ASN A 89 5.81 -10.46 1.27
CA ASN A 89 5.01 -9.51 2.06
C ASN A 89 5.01 -9.91 3.54
N GLY A 90 5.39 -8.98 4.41
CA GLY A 90 5.25 -9.11 5.86
C GLY A 90 3.79 -9.01 6.32
N LEU A 91 3.56 -9.38 7.58
CA LEU A 91 2.28 -9.12 8.24
C LEU A 91 2.18 -7.64 8.57
N TYR A 92 1.00 -7.06 8.44
CA TYR A 92 0.73 -5.73 8.99
C TYR A 92 0.59 -5.80 10.50
N ARG A 93 -0.07 -6.83 11.04
CA ARG A 93 -0.29 -6.96 12.48
C ARG A 93 0.29 -8.28 12.97
N GLY A 94 1.10 -8.21 14.03
CA GLY A 94 1.64 -9.40 14.67
C GLY A 94 0.53 -10.29 15.23
N LYS A 95 0.65 -11.61 15.04
CA LYS A 95 -0.23 -12.57 15.70
C LYS A 95 0.21 -12.72 17.15
N LYS A 96 -0.66 -12.39 18.12
CA LYS A 96 -0.44 -12.81 19.51
C LYS A 96 -0.52 -14.34 19.54
N LYS A 97 0.62 -15.02 19.66
CA LYS A 97 0.63 -16.45 20.01
C LYS A 97 0.07 -16.57 21.43
N ARG A 98 -1.11 -17.16 21.57
CA ARG A 98 -1.62 -17.59 22.87
C ARG A 98 -0.94 -18.91 23.20
N TYR A 99 0.10 -18.84 24.01
CA TYR A 99 0.60 -20.04 24.69
C TYR A 99 -0.47 -20.44 25.69
N TRP A 100 -1.08 -21.62 25.49
CA TRP A 100 -1.90 -22.26 26.52
C TRP A 100 -0.92 -22.80 27.57
N PHE A 101 -1.02 -22.27 28.79
CA PHE A 101 -0.49 -22.92 30.00
C PHE A 101 -1.61 -23.71 30.65
#